data_AF-A0A1Y4GYZ8-F1
#
_entry.id   AF-A0A1Y4GYZ8-F1
#
_cell.length_a   1.000
_cell.length_b   1.000
_cell.length_c   1.000
_cell.angle_alpha   90.00
_cell.angle_beta   90.00
_cell.angle_gamma   90.00
#
_symmetry.space_group_name_H-M   'P 1'
#
loop_
_entity.id
_entity.type
_entity.pdbx_description
1 polymer ?
#
loop_
_entity_poly.entity_id
_entity_poly.type
_entity_poly.pdbx_seq_one_letter_code
_entity_poly.pdbx_strand_id
1 'polypeptide(L)'
;MIYRHDWVMMQIQMMTQFVVLLMQGQHTSQNDELMERLRSLLARGAYGEAEDELFRMADPCNLPVLFTGLWFYRALAELSPKELKQGDFSQQEVLQGMEDFARLYGILIPEIGEEG
;
A
#
# COMPACT_ATOMS: atom_id res chain seq x y z
N MET A 1 32.22 -14.49 -24.75
CA MET A 1 30.82 -14.32 -24.28
C MET A 1 30.85 -14.07 -22.77
N ILE A 2 30.66 -12.82 -22.35
CA ILE A 2 30.81 -12.33 -20.95
C ILE A 2 29.45 -12.20 -20.23
N TYR A 3 28.33 -12.46 -20.93
CA TYR A 3 26.97 -12.19 -20.44
C TYR A 3 26.55 -12.89 -19.14
N ARG A 4 27.06 -14.09 -18.86
CA ARG A 4 26.59 -14.88 -17.70
C ARG A 4 27.10 -14.33 -16.37
N HIS A 5 28.29 -13.70 -16.36
CA HIS A 5 28.86 -13.11 -15.14
C HIS A 5 28.17 -11.80 -14.77
N ASP A 6 27.87 -10.96 -15.76
CA ASP A 6 27.22 -9.66 -15.52
C ASP A 6 25.78 -9.82 -15.03
N TRP A 7 25.06 -10.84 -15.54
CA TRP A 7 23.71 -11.15 -15.04
C TRP A 7 23.73 -11.62 -13.58
N VAL A 8 24.69 -12.47 -13.21
CA VAL A 8 24.85 -12.93 -11.82
C VAL A 8 25.22 -11.75 -10.92
N MET A 9 26.06 -10.82 -11.38
CA MET A 9 26.39 -9.61 -10.63
C MET A 9 25.17 -8.70 -10.40
N MET A 10 24.30 -8.55 -11.40
CA MET A 10 23.04 -7.82 -11.28
C MET A 10 22.07 -8.51 -10.32
N GLN A 11 21.99 -9.84 -10.34
CA GLN A 11 21.18 -10.61 -9.38
C GLN A 11 21.71 -10.47 -7.95
N ILE A 12 23.03 -10.56 -7.77
CA ILE A 12 23.68 -10.35 -6.47
C ILE A 12 23.42 -8.92 -5.97
N GLN A 13 23.49 -7.91 -6.84
CA GLN A 13 23.15 -6.53 -6.47
C GLN A 13 21.69 -6.39 -6.04
N MET A 14 20.73 -6.99 -6.77
CA MET A 14 19.32 -6.95 -6.41
C MET A 14 19.02 -7.66 -5.09
N MET A 15 19.61 -8.84 -4.86
CA MET A 15 19.47 -9.56 -3.58
C MET A 15 20.13 -8.81 -2.42
N THR A 16 21.25 -8.13 -2.68
CA THR A 16 21.95 -7.30 -1.67
C THR A 16 21.13 -6.06 -1.33
N GLN A 17 20.58 -5.37 -2.33
CA GLN A 17 19.67 -4.24 -2.12
C GLN A 17 18.42 -4.66 -1.37
N PHE A 18 17.87 -5.84 -1.65
CA PHE A 18 16.73 -6.41 -0.93
C PHE A 18 17.05 -6.70 0.54
N VAL A 19 18.23 -7.24 0.85
CA VAL A 19 18.66 -7.46 2.24
C VAL A 19 18.92 -6.14 2.97
N VAL A 20 19.53 -5.15 2.29
CA VAL A 20 19.71 -3.80 2.84
C VAL A 20 18.36 -3.12 3.09
N LEU A 21 17.38 -3.31 2.20
CA LEU A 21 16.00 -2.85 2.33
C LEU A 21 15.29 -3.49 3.52
N LEU A 22 15.52 -4.78 3.79
CA LEU A 22 14.94 -5.46 4.95
C LEU A 22 15.62 -5.10 6.27
N MET A 23 16.94 -4.81 6.23
CA MET A 23 17.72 -4.41 7.40
C MET A 23 17.50 -2.94 7.78
N GLN A 24 17.27 -2.08 6.80
CA GLN A 24 16.73 -0.75 7.02
C GLN A 24 15.23 -0.90 7.17
N GLY A 25 14.68 -0.95 8.40
CA GLY A 25 13.26 -0.61 8.58
C GLY A 25 13.04 0.78 7.97
N GLN A 26 12.54 0.82 6.73
CA GLN A 26 12.69 1.96 5.84
C GLN A 26 11.67 3.05 6.16
N HIS A 27 12.04 3.94 7.07
CA HIS A 27 11.68 5.35 6.98
C HIS A 27 12.40 5.95 5.77
N THR A 28 11.88 5.73 4.56
CA THR A 28 12.16 6.66 3.46
C THR A 28 11.37 7.93 3.76
N SER A 29 12.00 9.11 3.70
CA SER A 29 11.32 10.40 3.94
C SER A 29 9.97 10.50 3.21
N GLN A 30 9.90 9.92 2.00
CA GLN A 30 8.68 9.88 1.21
C GLN A 30 7.56 9.03 1.82
N ASN A 31 7.86 7.88 2.44
CA ASN A 31 6.83 7.07 3.10
C ASN A 31 6.32 7.74 4.38
N ASP A 32 7.19 8.47 5.10
CA ASP A 32 6.78 9.25 6.27
C ASP A 32 5.91 10.44 5.88
N GLU A 33 6.29 11.12 4.81
CA GLU A 33 5.49 12.19 4.22
C GLU A 33 4.13 11.66 3.73
N LEU A 34 4.10 10.49 3.09
CA LEU A 34 2.84 9.83 2.71
C LEU A 34 2.00 9.53 3.95
N MET A 35 2.59 8.89 4.96
CA MET A 35 1.91 8.53 6.20
C MET A 35 1.28 9.75 6.89
N GLU A 36 2.02 10.86 6.98
CA GLU A 36 1.53 12.09 7.60
C GLU A 36 0.44 12.75 6.76
N ARG A 37 0.56 12.74 5.42
CA ARG A 37 -0.51 13.21 4.52
C ARG A 37 -1.78 12.40 4.67
N LEU A 38 -1.68 11.06 4.66
CA LEU A 38 -2.84 10.19 4.83
C LEU A 38 -3.52 10.40 6.17
N ARG A 39 -2.76 10.58 7.26
CA ARG A 39 -3.32 10.95 8.58
C ARG A 39 -4.08 12.27 8.53
N SER A 40 -3.51 13.28 7.89
CA SER A 40 -4.15 14.59 7.75
C SER A 40 -5.46 14.50 6.96
N LEU A 41 -5.48 13.74 5.86
CA LEU A 41 -6.67 13.55 5.02
C LEU A 41 -7.74 12.73 5.72
N LEU A 42 -7.36 11.65 6.42
CA LEU A 42 -8.26 10.86 7.28
C LEU A 42 -8.93 11.75 8.34
N ALA A 43 -8.16 12.58 9.04
CA ALA A 43 -8.69 13.49 10.06
C ALA A 43 -9.67 14.53 9.50
N ARG A 44 -9.55 14.86 8.21
CA ARG A 44 -10.43 15.79 7.49
C ARG A 44 -11.64 15.11 6.83
N GLY A 45 -11.73 13.78 6.89
CA GLY A 45 -12.75 13.00 6.17
C GLY A 45 -12.57 12.98 4.65
N ALA A 46 -11.39 13.32 4.14
CA ALA A 46 -11.10 13.36 2.71
C ALA A 46 -10.57 11.99 2.23
N TYR A 47 -11.40 10.94 2.36
CA TYR A 47 -10.96 9.55 2.17
C TYR A 47 -10.60 9.22 0.72
N GLY A 48 -11.39 9.67 -0.25
CA GLY A 48 -11.07 9.49 -1.67
C GLY A 48 -9.77 10.20 -2.09
N GLU A 49 -9.53 11.42 -1.60
CA GLU A 49 -8.26 12.14 -1.84
C GLU A 49 -7.07 11.40 -1.20
N ALA A 50 -7.27 10.80 -0.02
CA ALA A 50 -6.25 9.98 0.63
C ALA A 50 -5.93 8.71 -0.20
N GLU A 51 -6.96 8.06 -0.73
CA GLU A 51 -6.80 6.90 -1.61
C GLU A 51 -6.06 7.27 -2.90
N ASP A 52 -6.42 8.38 -3.55
CA ASP A 52 -5.73 8.86 -4.74
C ASP A 52 -4.23 9.10 -4.50
N GLU A 53 -3.86 9.69 -3.37
CA GLU A 53 -2.45 9.88 -2.99
C GLU A 53 -1.74 8.56 -2.71
N LEU A 54 -2.41 7.61 -2.04
CA LEU A 54 -1.88 6.28 -1.79
C LEU A 54 -1.61 5.53 -3.10
N PHE A 55 -2.56 5.53 -4.03
CA PHE A 55 -2.42 4.88 -5.34
C PHE A 55 -1.34 5.55 -6.20
N ARG A 56 -1.19 6.88 -6.11
CA ARG A 56 -0.12 7.59 -6.84
C ARG A 56 1.28 7.17 -6.40
N MET A 57 1.46 6.82 -5.12
CA MET A 57 2.73 6.36 -4.58
C MET A 57 2.91 4.83 -4.64
N ALA A 58 1.85 4.09 -4.99
CA ALA A 58 1.88 2.64 -5.05
C ALA A 58 2.85 2.17 -6.15
N ASP A 59 3.80 1.34 -5.75
CA ASP A 59 4.74 0.69 -6.66
C ASP A 59 4.93 -0.76 -6.17
N PRO A 60 4.75 -1.78 -7.03
CA PRO A 60 4.89 -3.19 -6.64
C PRO A 60 6.24 -3.53 -5.99
N CYS A 61 7.29 -2.75 -6.25
CA CYS A 61 8.62 -2.91 -5.66
C CYS A 61 8.81 -2.09 -4.36
N ASN A 62 7.87 -1.21 -3.99
CA ASN A 62 7.94 -0.32 -2.83
C ASN A 62 7.09 -0.82 -1.67
N LEU A 63 7.60 -1.83 -0.96
CA LEU A 63 6.92 -2.46 0.18
C LEU A 63 6.58 -1.48 1.35
N PRO A 64 7.37 -0.45 1.66
CA PRO A 64 6.96 0.56 2.64
C PRO A 64 5.59 1.19 2.35
N VAL A 65 5.28 1.49 1.08
CA VAL A 65 3.98 2.05 0.69
C VAL A 65 2.86 1.02 0.84
N LEU A 66 3.14 -0.27 0.58
CA LEU A 66 2.20 -1.35 0.89
C LEU A 66 1.80 -1.34 2.37
N PHE A 67 2.76 -1.27 3.29
CA PHE A 67 2.46 -1.22 4.72
C PHE A 67 1.64 0.02 5.11
N THR A 68 1.95 1.17 4.52
CA THR A 68 1.19 2.41 4.70
C THR A 68 -0.26 2.27 4.19
N GLY A 69 -0.46 1.63 3.04
CA GLY A 69 -1.79 1.34 2.51
C GLY A 69 -2.59 0.36 3.35
N LEU A 70 -1.95 -0.71 3.86
CA LEU A 70 -2.61 -1.64 4.79
C LEU A 70 -3.05 -0.94 6.09
N TRP A 71 -2.22 -0.03 6.61
CA TRP A 71 -2.61 0.81 7.74
C TRP A 71 -3.80 1.72 7.39
N PHE A 72 -3.80 2.34 6.22
CA PHE A 72 -4.88 3.22 5.75
C PHE A 72 -6.23 2.50 5.65
N TYR A 73 -6.29 1.35 4.98
CA TYR A 73 -7.54 0.59 4.86
C TYR A 73 -8.01 0.01 6.19
N ARG A 74 -7.09 -0.36 7.09
CA ARG A 74 -7.45 -0.72 8.46
C ARG A 74 -8.11 0.46 9.19
N ALA A 75 -7.54 1.66 9.08
CA ALA A 75 -8.10 2.85 9.71
C ALA A 75 -9.51 3.16 9.17
N LEU A 76 -9.72 3.03 7.85
CA LEU A 76 -11.05 3.19 7.24
C LEU A 76 -12.05 2.13 7.70
N ALA A 77 -11.62 0.88 7.86
CA ALA A 77 -12.48 -0.22 8.32
C ALA A 77 -12.94 -0.07 9.78
N GLU A 78 -12.21 0.71 10.59
CA GLU A 78 -12.60 1.03 11.97
C GLU A 78 -13.67 2.15 12.05
N LEU A 79 -13.94 2.87 10.95
CA LEU A 79 -14.96 3.93 10.89
C LEU A 79 -16.37 3.38 10.71
N SER A 80 -17.34 4.05 11.33
CA SER A 80 -18.76 3.70 11.14
C SER A 80 -19.26 4.09 9.73
N PRO A 81 -20.32 3.44 9.22
CA PRO A 81 -20.94 3.82 7.94
C PRO A 81 -21.37 5.29 7.87
N LYS A 82 -21.68 5.89 9.02
CA LYS A 82 -22.07 7.30 9.11
C LYS A 82 -20.87 8.23 8.93
N GLU A 83 -19.73 7.89 9.52
CA GLU A 83 -18.48 8.65 9.40
C GLU A 83 -17.91 8.57 7.98
N LEU A 84 -17.97 7.39 7.36
CA LEU A 84 -17.59 7.20 5.96
C LEU A 84 -18.45 8.06 5.03
N LYS A 85 -19.77 8.02 5.20
CA LYS A 85 -20.70 8.84 4.40
C LYS A 85 -20.51 10.34 4.57
N GLN A 86 -20.05 10.80 5.73
CA GLN A 86 -19.73 12.23 5.93
C GLN A 86 -18.56 12.69 5.08
N GLY A 87 -17.65 11.78 4.74
CA GLY A 87 -16.53 12.01 3.83
C GLY A 87 -16.80 11.55 2.39
N ASP A 88 -18.07 11.39 2.00
CA ASP A 88 -18.49 10.89 0.68
C ASP A 88 -17.85 9.55 0.28
N PHE A 89 -17.72 8.65 1.26
CA PHE A 89 -17.14 7.32 1.09
C PHE A 89 -18.04 6.25 1.70
N SER A 90 -17.83 5.00 1.30
CA SER A 90 -18.67 3.87 1.72
C SER A 90 -17.84 2.65 2.09
N GLN A 91 -18.43 1.73 2.85
CA GLN A 91 -17.78 0.46 3.19
C GLN A 91 -17.46 -0.39 1.95
N GLN A 92 -18.28 -0.27 0.91
CA GLN A 92 -18.03 -0.96 -0.36
C GLN A 92 -16.80 -0.39 -1.08
N GLU A 93 -16.61 0.92 -1.06
CA GLU A 93 -15.41 1.57 -1.61
C GLU A 93 -14.15 1.21 -0.81
N VAL A 94 -14.24 1.11 0.53
CA VAL A 94 -13.11 0.61 1.35
C VAL A 94 -12.69 -0.79 0.91
N LEU A 95 -13.65 -1.70 0.74
CA LEU A 95 -13.38 -3.09 0.32
C LEU A 95 -12.79 -3.14 -1.08
N GLN A 96 -13.44 -2.46 -2.04
CA GLN A 96 -12.99 -2.44 -3.43
C GLN A 96 -11.59 -1.83 -3.56
N GLY A 97 -11.34 -0.69 -2.91
CA GLY A 97 -10.04 -0.04 -2.89
C GLY A 97 -8.95 -0.94 -2.30
N MET A 98 -9.24 -1.61 -1.17
CA MET A 98 -8.30 -2.54 -0.54
C MET A 98 -7.94 -3.71 -1.49
N GLU A 99 -8.93 -4.29 -2.16
CA GLU A 99 -8.70 -5.36 -3.14
C GLU A 99 -7.89 -4.88 -4.34
N ASP A 100 -8.22 -3.72 -4.89
CA ASP A 100 -7.52 -3.13 -6.04
C ASP A 100 -6.08 -2.77 -5.66
N PHE A 101 -5.87 -2.22 -4.46
CA PHE A 101 -4.54 -1.93 -3.92
C PHE A 101 -3.73 -3.21 -3.71
N ALA A 102 -4.32 -4.26 -3.12
CA ALA A 102 -3.64 -5.55 -2.94
C ALA A 102 -3.23 -6.17 -4.29
N ARG A 103 -4.09 -6.07 -5.31
CA ARG A 103 -3.79 -6.54 -6.67
C ARG A 103 -2.58 -5.83 -7.30
N LEU A 104 -2.36 -4.54 -7.03
CA LEU A 104 -1.18 -3.82 -7.51
C LEU A 104 0.13 -4.47 -7.02
N TYR A 105 0.14 -5.03 -5.82
CA TYR A 105 1.30 -5.73 -5.25
C TYR A 105 1.33 -7.23 -5.59
N GLY A 106 0.45 -7.69 -6.49
CA GLY A 106 0.34 -9.10 -6.87
C GLY A 106 -0.24 -9.99 -5.76
N ILE A 107 -0.90 -9.40 -4.76
CA ILE A 107 -1.58 -10.13 -3.69
C ILE A 107 -2.99 -10.44 -4.17
N LEU A 108 -3.31 -11.74 -4.26
CA LEU A 108 -4.66 -12.20 -4.54
C LEU A 108 -5.38 -12.43 -3.22
N ILE A 109 -6.42 -11.62 -2.94
CA ILE A 109 -7.33 -11.87 -1.83
C ILE A 109 -8.35 -12.90 -2.35
N PRO A 110 -8.35 -14.15 -1.84
CA PRO A 110 -9.37 -15.11 -2.25
C PRO A 110 -10.73 -14.60 -1.79
N GLU A 111 -11.71 -14.59 -2.69
CA GLU A 111 -13.11 -14.38 -2.31
C GLU A 111 -13.47 -15.46 -1.28
N ILE A 112 -13.67 -15.05 -0.04
CA ILE A 112 -14.20 -15.94 0.98
C ILE A 112 -15.67 -16.12 0.62
N GLY A 113 -15.94 -17.06 -0.29
CA GLY A 113 -17.31 -17.50 -0.55
C GLY A 113 -17.88 -17.95 0.78
N GLU A 114 -18.98 -17.32 1.20
CA GLU A 114 -19.80 -17.88 2.25
C GLU A 114 -20.25 -19.26 1.78
N GLU A 115 -19.57 -20.31 2.27
CA GLU A 115 -20.10 -21.66 2.20
C GLU A 115 -21.41 -21.65 3.01
N GLY A 116 -22.52 -21.68 2.28
CA GLY A 116 -23.88 -21.70 2.81
C GLY A 116 -24.26 -23.01 3.50
#